data_AF-Q74CV6-F1
#
_entry.id   AF-Q74CV6-F1
#
_cell.length_a   1.000
_cell.length_b   1.000
_cell.length_c   1.000
_cell.angle_alpha   90.00
_cell.angle_beta   90.00
_cell.angle_gamma   90.00
#
_symmetry.space_group_name_H-M   'P 1'
#
loop_
_entity.id
_entity.type
_entity.pdbx_description
1 polymer ?
#
loop_
_entity_poly.entity_id
_entity_poly.type
_entity_poly.pdbx_seq_one_letter_code
_entity_poly.pdbx_strand_id
1 'polypeptide(L)' 'MYLARDKNNDLYLFEALPIRGSECWWAEKGVDGTYLRLNPVLYPEVTWDKEPLPVRLMVMEGE' A
#
# COMPACT_ATOMS: atom_id res chain seq x y z
N MET A 1 -6.33 -6.66 0.84
CA MET A 1 -5.67 -5.39 0.51
C MET A 1 -4.18 -5.58 0.63
N TYR A 2 -3.39 -4.65 0.09
CA TYR A 2 -1.93 -4.76 0.02
C TYR A 2 -1.28 -3.45 0.42
N LEU A 3 -0.29 -3.51 1.29
CA LEU A 3 0.58 -2.37 1.59
C LEU A 3 1.82 -2.43 0.71
N ALA A 4 2.16 -1.32 0.07
CA ALA A 4 3.40 -1.19 -0.68
C ALA A 4 4.01 0.20 -0.46
N ARG A 5 5.34 0.25 -0.51
CA ARG A 5 6.10 1.50 -0.37
C ARG A 5 6.77 1.82 -1.69
N ASP A 6 6.64 3.07 -2.12
CA ASP A 6 7.31 3.61 -3.31
C ASP A 6 8.79 3.93 -3.01
N LYS A 7 9.59 4.19 -4.05
CA LYS A 7 11.02 4.52 -3.88
C LYS A 7 11.26 5.78 -3.05
N ASN A 8 10.31 6.70 -3.05
CA ASN A 8 10.35 7.95 -2.28
C ASN A 8 9.92 7.78 -0.81
N ASN A 9 9.73 6.53 -0.35
CA ASN A 9 9.24 6.14 0.97
C ASN A 9 7.76 6.43 1.24
N ASP A 10 6.97 6.82 0.24
CA ASP A 10 5.52 6.95 0.42
C ASP A 10 4.86 5.58 0.58
N LEU A 11 3.95 5.48 1.55
CA LEU A 11 3.23 4.26 1.88
C LEU A 11 1.79 4.33 1.34
N TYR A 12 1.38 3.25 0.68
CA TYR A 12 0.06 3.14 0.09
C TYR A 12 -0.62 1.83 0.47
N LEU A 13 -1.95 1.91 0.60
CA LEU A 13 -2.86 0.77 0.72
C LEU A 13 -3.62 0.59 -0.58
N PHE A 14 -3.49 -0.57 -1.21
CA PHE A 14 -4.16 -0.93 -2.45
C PHE A 14 -5.28 -1.94 -2.17
N GLU A 15 -6.40 -1.79 -2.87
CA GLU A 15 -7.51 -2.75 -2.82
C GLU A 15 -7.08 -4.13 -3.36
N ALA A 16 -6.43 -4.11 -4.53
CA ALA A 16 -5.89 -5.28 -5.25
C ALA A 16 -4.35 -5.30 -5.22
N LEU A 17 -3.75 -6.40 -5.70
CA LEU A 17 -2.29 -6.52 -5.77
C LEU A 17 -1.75 -5.48 -6.75
N PRO A 18 -0.87 -4.54 -6.33
CA PRO A 18 -0.36 -3.52 -7.23
C PRO A 18 0.73 -4.08 -8.16
N ILE A 19 0.89 -3.42 -9.31
CA ILE A 19 1.94 -3.72 -10.28
C ILE A 19 3.15 -2.83 -10.00
N ARG A 20 4.34 -3.43 -9.91
CA ARG A 20 5.59 -2.67 -9.70
C ARG A 20 5.94 -1.87 -10.96
N GLY A 21 6.00 -0.54 -10.84
CA GLY A 21 6.54 0.36 -11.85
C GLY A 21 8.03 0.65 -11.65
N SER A 22 8.54 1.69 -12.32
CA SER A 22 9.94 2.13 -12.19
C SER A 22 10.23 2.81 -10.85
N GLU A 23 9.29 3.59 -10.33
CA GLU A 23 9.44 4.43 -9.12
C GLU A 23 8.31 4.24 -8.11
N CYS A 24 7.13 3.82 -8.58
CA CYS A 24 5.93 3.65 -7.79
C CYS A 24 5.17 2.36 -8.12
N TRP A 25 4.28 1.98 -7.21
CA TRP A 25 3.32 0.90 -7.36
C TRP A 25 2.02 1.38 -8.01
N TRP A 26 1.55 0.68 -9.04
CA TRP A 26 0.35 1.04 -9.80
C TRP A 26 -0.83 0.14 -9.46
N ALA A 27 -2.00 0.74 -9.27
CA ALA A 27 -3.25 -0.01 -9.21
C ALA A 27 -3.64 -0.51 -10.62
N GLU A 28 -4.00 -1.78 -10.74
CA GLU A 28 -4.24 -2.48 -12.01
C GLU A 28 -5.29 -1.78 -12.91
N LYS A 29 -6.25 -1.06 -12.32
CA LYS A 29 -7.40 -0.50 -13.05
C LYS A 29 -7.27 0.96 -13.49
N GLY A 30 -6.20 1.68 -13.16
CA GLY A 30 -6.01 3.07 -13.61
C GLY A 30 -7.14 4.05 -13.23
N VAL A 31 -8.03 3.68 -12.31
CA VAL A 31 -9.12 4.52 -11.81
C VAL A 31 -8.69 5.13 -10.48
N ASP A 32 -8.76 6.45 -10.40
CA ASP A 32 -8.57 7.22 -9.16
C ASP A 32 -9.49 6.66 -8.05
N GLY A 33 -8.91 6.41 -6.86
CA GLY A 33 -9.63 5.90 -5.68
C GLY A 33 -9.42 4.42 -5.35
N THR A 34 -8.60 3.70 -6.12
CA THR A 34 -8.25 2.28 -5.86
C THR A 34 -7.09 2.10 -4.87
N TYR A 35 -6.52 3.20 -4.38
CA TYR A 35 -5.47 3.22 -3.37
C TYR A 35 -5.60 4.42 -2.43
N LEU A 36 -5.06 4.27 -1.22
CA LEU A 36 -5.01 5.32 -0.20
C LEU A 36 -3.56 5.55 0.22
N ARG A 37 -3.12 6.80 0.27
CA ARG A 37 -1.85 7.17 0.89
C ARG A 37 -2.01 7.13 2.41
N LEU A 38 -1.10 6.44 3.09
CA LEU A 38 -1.06 6.34 4.53
C LEU A 38 0.09 7.19 5.11
N ASN A 39 0.10 7.37 6.43
CA ASN A 39 1.25 7.96 7.11
C ASN A 39 2.47 7.02 6.94
N PRO A 40 3.60 7.50 6.39
CA PRO A 40 4.75 6.66 6.05
C PRO A 40 5.46 6.07 7.27
N VAL A 41 5.21 6.58 8.48
CA VAL A 41 5.77 6.04 9.74
C VAL A 41 5.10 4.70 10.12
N LEU A 42 3.90 4.44 9.61
CA LEU A 42 3.23 3.16 9.81
C LEU A 42 3.95 2.06 9.03
N TYR A 43 3.96 0.84 9.58
CA TYR A 43 4.49 -0.37 8.93
C TYR A 43 5.93 -0.19 8.38
N PRO A 44 6.93 0.07 9.25
CA PRO A 44 8.33 0.27 8.86
C PRO A 44 8.96 -0.97 8.19
N GLU A 45 8.37 -2.16 8.37
CA GLU A 45 8.80 -3.40 7.75
C GLU A 45 8.51 -3.49 6.24
N VAL A 46 7.59 -2.65 5.74
CA VAL A 46 7.23 -2.53 4.32
C VAL A 46 8.24 -1.64 3.62
N THR A 47 8.98 -2.19 2.67
CA THR A 47 10.06 -1.52 1.93
C THR A 47 9.88 -1.70 0.42
N TRP A 48 10.45 -0.80 -0.38
CA TRP A 48 10.33 -0.82 -1.85
C TRP A 48 10.82 -2.13 -2.48
N ASP A 49 11.87 -2.72 -1.92
CA ASP A 49 12.54 -3.94 -2.36
C ASP A 49 11.72 -5.22 -2.13
N LYS A 50 10.72 -5.17 -1.24
CA LYS A 50 9.87 -6.33 -0.93
C LYS A 50 8.59 -6.35 -1.74
N GLU A 51 8.00 -7.53 -1.85
CA GLU A 51 6.64 -7.71 -2.40
C GLU A 51 5.60 -6.99 -1.52
N PRO A 52 4.47 -6.53 -2.09
CA PRO A 52 3.41 -5.89 -1.33
C PRO A 52 2.90 -6.78 -0.19
N LEU A 53 2.80 -6.22 1.01
CA LEU A 53 2.39 -6.94 2.21
C LEU A 53 0.85 -7.13 2.21
N PRO A 54 0.33 -8.36 2.18
CA PRO A 54 -1.11 -8.59 2.25
C PRO A 54 -1.64 -8.26 3.65
N VAL A 55 -2.73 -7.48 3.70
CA VAL A 55 -3.38 -7.03 4.94
C VAL A 55 -4.90 -7.15 4.86
N ARG A 56 -5.54 -7.13 6.02
CA ARG A 56 -7.00 -7.10 6.21
C ARG A 56 -7.36 -5.92 7.11
N LEU A 57 -8.44 -5.23 6.76
CA LEU A 57 -9.05 -4.23 7.65
C LEU A 57 -9.84 -4.96 8.73
N MET A 58 -9.70 -4.50 9.97
CA MET A 58 -10.48 -4.99 11.10
C MET A 58 -11.17 -3.83 11.77
N VAL A 59 -12.44 -4.02 12.14
CA VAL A 59 -13.14 -3.08 13.01
C VAL A 59 -12.60 -3.32 14.41
N MET A 60 -12.10 -2.27 15.04
CA MET A 60 -11.81 -2.30 16.47
C MET A 60 -13.07 -1.84 17.17
N GLU A 61 -13.71 -2.73 17.94
CA GLU A 61 -14.74 -2.30 18.88
C GLU A 61 -14.04 -1.49 19.97
N GLY A 62 -14.40 -0.22 20.10
CA GLY A 62 -13.86 0.64 21.15
C GLY A 62 -14.38 0.21 22.51
N GLU A 63 -13.49 0.13 23.51
CA GLU A 63 -13.85 0.06 24.94
C GLU A 63 -14.68 1.26 25.39
#